data_AF-A0A7J8VAJ2-F1
#
_entry.id   AF-A0A7J8VAJ2-F1
#
_cell.length_a   1.000
_cell.length_b   1.000
_cell.length_c   1.000
_cell.angle_alpha   90.00
_cell.angle_beta   90.00
_cell.angle_gamma   90.00
#
_symmetry.space_group_name_H-M   'P 1'
#
loop_
_entity.id
_entity.type
_entity.pdbx_description
1 polymer ?
#
loop_
_entity_poly.entity_id
_entity_poly.type
_entity_poly.pdbx_seq_one_letter_code
_entity_poly.pdbx_strand_id
1 'polypeptide(L)'
;MPSSQLVENLCNGKAIKNRRFCQKALSTPEVIAAMDTTQLGTLIMKLKAANAKATLNVYNEIIKKLGSPQTLKALNCCVEAYKYAIL
;
A
#
# COMPACT_ATOMS: atom_id res chain seq x y z
N MET A 1 -2.96 0.45 24.69
CA MET A 1 -1.65 1.06 24.35
C MET A 1 -1.92 2.30 23.51
N PRO A 2 -1.23 3.42 23.72
CA PRO A 2 -1.36 4.55 22.80
C PRO A 2 -0.96 4.11 21.39
N SER A 3 -1.69 4.56 20.39
CA SER A 3 -1.53 4.17 18.98
C SER A 3 -0.11 4.35 18.42
N SER A 4 0.65 5.34 18.90
CA SER A 4 2.04 5.57 18.49
C SER A 4 2.91 4.36 18.82
N GLN A 5 2.61 3.67 19.92
CA GLN A 5 3.34 2.48 20.35
C GLN A 5 2.91 1.24 19.57
N LEU A 6 1.64 1.15 19.14
CA LEU A 6 1.19 0.08 18.24
C LEU A 6 1.90 0.18 16.87
N VAL A 7 1.94 1.39 16.31
CA VAL A 7 2.63 1.68 15.04
C VAL A 7 4.13 1.43 15.18
N GLU A 8 4.74 1.87 16.28
CA GLU A 8 6.17 1.64 16.53
C GLU A 8 6.50 0.16 16.62
N ASN A 9 5.75 -0.61 17.42
CA ASN A 9 5.95 -2.05 17.57
C ASN A 9 5.80 -2.78 16.23
N LEU A 10 4.79 -2.41 15.44
CA LEU A 10 4.58 -2.97 14.10
C LEU A 10 5.76 -2.68 13.19
N CYS A 11 6.19 -1.42 13.08
CA CYS A 11 7.27 -1.01 12.19
C CYS A 11 8.66 -1.51 12.61
N ASN A 12 8.81 -1.91 13.87
CA ASN A 12 10.01 -2.58 14.40
C ASN A 12 9.98 -4.11 14.22
N GLY A 13 8.87 -4.67 13.77
CA GLY A 13 8.74 -6.11 13.53
C GLY A 13 9.76 -6.60 12.49
N LYS A 14 10.33 -7.79 12.72
CA LYS A 14 11.36 -8.39 11.84
C LYS A 14 10.94 -8.52 10.37
N ALA A 15 9.64 -8.62 10.11
CA ALA A 15 9.10 -8.69 8.75
C ALA A 15 9.12 -7.34 8.00
N ILE A 16 9.20 -6.22 8.72
CA ILE A 16 9.19 -4.87 8.14
C ILE A 16 10.63 -4.48 7.77
N LYS A 17 10.95 -4.61 6.49
CA LYS A 17 12.29 -4.29 5.96
C LYS A 17 12.59 -2.79 5.91
N ASN A 18 11.56 -1.94 5.78
CA ASN A 18 11.72 -0.49 5.69
C ASN A 18 10.95 0.22 6.80
N ARG A 19 11.58 0.28 7.99
CA ARG A 19 11.02 0.93 9.18
C ARG A 19 10.66 2.39 8.94
N ARG A 20 11.53 3.16 8.29
CA ARG A 20 11.31 4.60 8.03
C ARG A 20 10.07 4.81 7.18
N PHE A 21 9.93 4.03 6.11
CA PHE A 21 8.74 4.09 5.25
C PHE A 21 7.49 3.69 6.02
N CYS A 22 7.54 2.60 6.79
CA CYS A 22 6.42 2.14 7.62
C CYS A 22 5.92 3.24 8.57
N GLN A 23 6.84 3.86 9.33
CA GLN A 23 6.48 4.93 10.26
C GLN A 23 5.85 6.13 9.55
N LYS A 24 6.41 6.54 8.41
CA LYS A 24 5.86 7.65 7.61
C LYS A 24 4.52 7.32 6.97
N ALA A 25 4.32 6.08 6.50
CA ALA A 25 3.08 5.65 5.89
C ALA A 25 1.93 5.53 6.90
N LEU A 26 2.25 5.27 8.17
CA LEU A 26 1.30 5.06 9.26
C LEU A 26 1.13 6.29 10.17
N SER A 27 1.74 7.43 9.84
CA SER A 27 1.64 8.64 10.65
C SER A 27 0.39 9.49 10.36
N THR A 28 -0.69 8.90 9.83
CA THR A 28 -1.94 9.64 9.59
C THR A 28 -2.77 9.72 10.88
N PRO A 29 -3.57 10.78 11.08
CA PRO A 29 -4.39 10.92 12.28
C PRO A 29 -5.30 9.73 12.56
N GLU A 30 -5.86 9.11 11.51
CA GLU A 30 -6.76 7.96 11.62
C GLU A 30 -6.02 6.70 12.11
N VAL A 31 -4.80 6.47 11.61
CA VAL A 31 -3.94 5.36 12.05
C VAL A 31 -3.44 5.59 13.47
N ILE A 32 -3.12 6.84 13.80
CA ILE A 32 -2.79 7.29 15.17
C ILE A 32 -4.04 7.29 16.07
N ALA A 33 -5.26 7.16 15.57
CA ALA A 33 -6.43 6.98 16.43
C ALA A 33 -6.70 5.50 16.76
N ALA A 34 -6.03 4.55 16.09
CA ALA A 34 -6.28 3.13 16.26
C ALA A 34 -5.95 2.68 17.71
N MET A 35 -6.94 2.08 18.37
CA MET A 35 -6.83 1.67 19.78
C MET A 35 -6.26 0.26 19.95
N ASP A 36 -6.37 -0.58 18.92
CA ASP A 36 -5.98 -1.99 18.93
C ASP A 36 -5.42 -2.44 17.58
N THR A 37 -4.87 -3.65 17.55
CA THR A 37 -4.24 -4.25 16.37
C THR A 37 -5.23 -4.57 15.25
N THR A 38 -6.51 -4.80 15.58
CA THR A 38 -7.56 -5.09 14.60
C THR A 38 -7.90 -3.83 13.82
N GLN A 39 -8.17 -2.72 14.51
CA GLN A 39 -8.41 -1.42 13.89
C GLN A 39 -7.21 -0.97 13.06
N LEU A 40 -6.00 -1.11 13.60
CA LEU A 40 -4.76 -0.81 12.89
C LEU A 40 -4.63 -1.67 11.62
N GLY A 41 -4.89 -2.98 11.71
CA GLY A 41 -4.88 -3.89 10.56
C GLY A 41 -5.87 -3.49 9.48
N THR A 42 -7.10 -3.14 9.85
CA THR A 42 -8.13 -2.66 8.91
C THR A 42 -7.69 -1.37 8.21
N LEU A 43 -7.14 -0.40 8.94
CA LEU A 43 -6.68 0.85 8.36
C LEU A 43 -5.50 0.64 7.40
N ILE A 44 -4.56 -0.23 7.75
CA ILE A 44 -3.44 -0.61 6.87
C ILE A 44 -3.96 -1.24 5.58
N MET A 45 -4.94 -2.14 5.64
CA MET A 45 -5.52 -2.77 4.45
C MET A 45 -6.20 -1.74 3.56
N LYS A 46 -6.97 -0.80 4.13
CA LYS A 46 -7.59 0.30 3.38
C LYS A 46 -6.55 1.19 2.70
N LEU A 47 -5.48 1.56 3.41
CA LEU A 47 -4.38 2.35 2.84
C LEU A 47 -3.68 1.62 1.70
N LYS A 48 -3.43 0.30 1.85
CA LYS A 48 -2.84 -0.53 0.79
C LYS A 48 -3.74 -0.59 -0.44
N ALA A 49 -5.03 -0.84 -0.28
CA ALA A 49 -5.98 -0.89 -1.39
C ALA A 49 -6.07 0.47 -2.11
N ALA A 50 -6.11 1.58 -1.38
CA ALA A 50 -6.11 2.93 -1.97
C ALA A 50 -4.85 3.21 -2.78
N ASN A 51 -3.67 2.90 -2.24
CA ASN A 51 -2.40 3.05 -2.94
C ASN A 51 -2.30 2.14 -4.16
N ALA A 52 -2.75 0.88 -4.05
CA ALA A 52 -2.78 -0.05 -5.17
C ALA A 52 -3.68 0.45 -6.30
N LYS A 53 -4.86 0.99 -5.97
CA LYS A 53 -5.77 1.62 -6.95
C LYS A 53 -5.14 2.83 -7.63
N ALA A 54 -4.44 3.69 -6.88
CA ALA A 54 -3.72 4.83 -7.44
C ALA A 54 -2.63 4.37 -8.43
N THR A 55 -1.83 3.36 -8.06
CA THR A 55 -0.81 2.80 -8.96
C THR A 55 -1.41 2.16 -10.21
N LEU A 56 -2.53 1.44 -10.06
CA LEU A 56 -3.25 0.86 -11.19
C LEU A 56 -3.71 1.94 -12.20
N ASN A 57 -4.23 3.06 -11.70
CA ASN A 57 -4.59 4.19 -12.56
C ASN A 57 -3.38 4.74 -13.32
N VAL A 58 -2.22 4.85 -12.66
CA VAL A 58 -0.97 5.28 -13.31
C VAL A 58 -0.57 4.31 -14.44
N TYR A 59 -0.63 3.00 -14.20
CA TYR A 59 -0.33 2.03 -15.26
C TYR A 59 -1.29 2.13 -16.45
N ASN A 60 -2.59 2.30 -16.20
CA ASN A 60 -3.57 2.48 -17.27
C ASN A 60 -3.27 3.72 -18.13
N GLU A 61 -2.83 4.82 -17.52
CA GLU A 61 -2.42 6.03 -18.26
C GLU A 61 -1.12 5.86 -19.05
N ILE A 62 -0.16 5.10 -18.51
CA ILE A 62 1.10 4.79 -19.20
C ILE A 62 0.82 3.89 -20.41
N ILE A 63 -0.02 2.86 -20.27
CA ILE A 63 -0.39 1.93 -21.35
C ILE A 63 -0.96 2.67 -22.56
N LYS A 64 -1.81 3.68 -22.34
CA LYS A 64 -2.40 4.50 -23.43
C LYS A 64 -1.37 5.23 -24.29
N LYS A 65 -0.18 5.50 -23.75
CA LYS A 65 0.86 6.32 -24.40
C LYS A 65 2.00 5.50 -25.00
N LEU A 66 2.09 4.20 -24.69
CA LEU A 66 3.19 3.36 -25.12
C LEU A 66 2.87 2.59 -26.40
N GLY A 67 3.85 2.57 -27.32
CA GLY A 67 3.77 1.79 -28.57
C GLY A 67 4.55 0.48 -28.57
N SER A 68 5.43 0.22 -27.59
CA SER A 68 6.26 -0.99 -27.57
C SER A 68 5.45 -2.23 -27.12
N PRO A 69 5.34 -3.28 -27.96
CA PRO A 69 4.60 -4.50 -27.60
C PRO A 69 5.15 -5.21 -26.36
N GLN A 70 6.48 -5.23 -26.17
CA GLN A 70 7.08 -5.88 -24.99
C GLN A 70 6.74 -5.11 -23.71
N THR A 71 6.82 -3.78 -23.73
CA THR A 71 6.47 -2.96 -22.56
C THR A 71 4.98 -3.06 -22.23
N LEU A 72 4.12 -3.06 -23.24
CA LEU A 72 2.67 -3.27 -23.06
C LEU A 72 2.37 -4.63 -22.42
N LYS A 73 3.03 -5.70 -22.87
CA LYS A 73 2.87 -7.04 -22.27
C LYS A 73 3.24 -7.03 -20.79
N ALA A 74 4.39 -6.46 -20.43
CA ALA A 74 4.84 -6.37 -19.04
C ALA A 74 3.87 -5.55 -18.17
N LEU A 75 3.41 -4.40 -18.65
CA LEU A 75 2.48 -3.54 -17.93
C LEU A 75 1.11 -4.19 -17.73
N ASN A 76 0.61 -4.93 -18.73
CA ASN A 76 -0.64 -5.67 -18.59
C ASN A 76 -0.53 -6.76 -17.51
N CYS A 77 0.62 -7.44 -17.38
CA CYS A 77 0.84 -8.37 -16.26
C CYS A 77 0.78 -7.65 -14.90
N CYS A 78 1.35 -6.44 -14.80
CA CYS A 78 1.24 -5.63 -13.59
C CYS A 78 -0.21 -5.23 -13.30
N VAL A 79 -0.96 -4.80 -14.31
CA VAL A 79 -2.38 -4.42 -14.18
C VAL A 79 -3.20 -5.56 -13.57
N GLU A 80 -3.06 -6.79 -14.07
CA GLU A 80 -3.79 -7.94 -13.53
C GLU A 80 -3.40 -8.26 -12.09
N ALA A 81 -2.10 -8.19 -11.76
CA ALA A 81 -1.64 -8.36 -10.38
C ALA A 81 -2.23 -7.32 -9.42
N TYR A 82 -2.31 -6.05 -9.85
CA TYR A 82 -2.90 -4.98 -9.03
C TYR A 82 -4.41 -5.11 -8.89
N LYS A 83 -5.14 -5.56 -9.93
CA LYS A 83 -6.58 -5.87 -9.81
C LYS A 83 -6.83 -6.92 -8.74
N TYR A 84 -6.05 -8.00 -8.73
CA TYR A 84 -6.15 -9.05 -7.72
C TYR A 84 -5.80 -8.55 -6.31
N ALA A 85 -4.81 -7.67 -6.19
CA ALA A 85 -4.39 -7.12 -4.89
C ALA A 85 -5.35 -6.09 -4.28
N ILE A 86 -6.30 -5.56 -5.06
CA ILE A 86 -7.31 -4.57 -4.61
C ILE A 86 -8.61 -5.24 -4.15
N LEU A 87 -8.95 -6.40 -4.73
CA LEU A 87 -10.14 -7.21 -4.40
C LEU A 87 -10.09 -7.70 -2.94
#